data_AF-A0A9Q9F968-F1
#
_entry.id   AF-A0A9Q9F968-F1
#
_cell.length_a   1.000
_cell.length_b   1.000
_cell.length_c   1.000
_cell.angle_alpha   90.00
_cell.angle_beta   90.00
_cell.angle_gamma   90.00
#
_symmetry.space_group_name_H-M   'P 1'
#
loop_
_entity.id
_entity.type
_entity.pdbx_description
1 polymer ?
#
loop_
_entity_poly.entity_id
_entity_poly.type
_entity_poly.pdbx_seq_one_letter_code
_entity_poly.pdbx_strand_id
1 'polypeptide(L)'
;MILLLAMILSTMILIFSFIKRINRRKASVEENANPELEMYFLQKSEGAPSSVLLKQLLKAAVCFRERVVKLEKDMEILGVLYEDRMISEEHWERINEESKNCEVEKICIESEANIIKHGYGEDIFKDASKISTTSTKKAKGPGDNNTLYQKKKEVLELELLRKLGVSK
;
A
#
# COMPACT_ATOMS: atom_id res chain seq x y z
N MET A 1 -37.71 -11.03 -39.79
CA MET A 1 -37.17 -9.78 -39.19
C MET A 1 -36.84 -9.94 -37.71
N ILE A 2 -37.78 -10.32 -36.85
CA ILE A 2 -37.54 -10.47 -35.39
C ILE A 2 -36.47 -11.54 -35.07
N LEU A 3 -36.49 -12.70 -35.75
CA LEU A 3 -35.47 -13.75 -35.57
C LEU A 3 -34.05 -13.31 -35.98
N LEU A 4 -33.92 -12.51 -37.05
CA LEU A 4 -32.63 -11.97 -37.48
C LEU A 4 -32.09 -10.96 -36.46
N LEU A 5 -32.96 -10.10 -35.91
CA LEU A 5 -32.62 -9.16 -34.84
C LEU A 5 -32.13 -9.89 -33.58
N ALA A 6 -32.82 -10.96 -33.17
CA ALA A 6 -32.41 -11.77 -32.02
C ALA A 6 -31.05 -12.47 -32.23
N MET A 7 -30.80 -12.97 -33.45
CA MET A 7 -29.52 -13.57 -33.82
C MET A 7 -28.37 -12.55 -33.76
N ILE A 8 -28.58 -11.34 -34.29
CA ILE A 8 -27.57 -10.27 -34.26
C ILE A 8 -27.31 -9.81 -32.83
N LEU A 9 -28.35 -9.69 -32.00
CA LEU A 9 -28.19 -9.31 -30.59
C LEU A 9 -27.39 -10.37 -29.81
N SER A 10 -27.70 -11.66 -30.06
CA SER A 10 -27.01 -12.78 -29.43
C SER A 10 -25.53 -12.81 -29.80
N THR A 11 -25.18 -12.67 -31.08
CA THR A 11 -23.77 -12.64 -31.50
C THR A 11 -23.03 -11.42 -30.99
N MET A 12 -23.68 -10.25 -30.93
CA MET A 12 -23.12 -9.04 -30.31
C MET A 12 -22.80 -9.23 -28.82
N ILE A 13 -23.73 -9.81 -28.05
CA ILE A 13 -23.52 -10.10 -26.63
C ILE A 13 -22.36 -11.07 -26.42
N LEU A 14 -22.28 -12.12 -27.25
CA LEU A 14 -21.19 -13.09 -27.18
C LEU A 14 -19.84 -12.42 -27.48
N ILE A 15 -19.73 -11.68 -28.58
CA ILE A 15 -18.49 -10.99 -28.97
C ILE A 15 -18.04 -10.02 -27.87
N PHE A 16 -18.97 -9.23 -27.32
CA PHE A 16 -18.67 -8.30 -26.23
C PHE A 16 -18.15 -9.03 -24.98
N SER A 17 -18.77 -10.15 -24.61
CA SER A 17 -18.33 -10.98 -23.48
C SER A 17 -16.93 -11.57 -23.69
N PHE A 18 -16.63 -12.04 -24.91
CA PHE A 18 -15.30 -12.57 -25.25
C PHE A 18 -14.22 -11.49 -25.18
N ILE A 19 -14.46 -10.31 -25.76
CA ILE A 19 -13.51 -9.18 -25.71
C ILE A 19 -13.25 -8.77 -24.26
N LYS A 20 -14.30 -8.62 -23.44
CA LYS A 20 -14.18 -8.27 -22.02
C LYS A 20 -13.39 -9.33 -21.23
N ARG A 21 -13.62 -10.62 -21.53
CA ARG A 21 -12.89 -11.73 -20.89
C ARG A 21 -11.41 -11.72 -21.22
N ILE A 22 -11.05 -11.37 -22.46
CA ILE A 22 -9.65 -11.28 -22.90
C ILE A 22 -8.95 -10.09 -22.23
N ASN A 23 -9.62 -8.94 -22.15
CA ASN A 23 -9.02 -7.74 -21.54
C ASN A 23 -8.75 -7.92 -20.03
N ARG A 24 -9.67 -8.58 -19.30
CA ARG A 24 -9.50 -8.89 -17.88
C ARG A 24 -8.28 -9.77 -17.56
N ARG A 25 -7.81 -10.59 -18.50
CA ARG A 25 -6.65 -11.46 -18.29
C ARG A 25 -5.32 -10.72 -18.36
N LYS A 26 -5.28 -9.51 -18.94
CA LYS A 26 -4.06 -8.71 -19.05
C LYS A 26 -3.82 -7.81 -17.84
N ALA A 27 -4.87 -7.52 -17.07
CA ALA A 27 -4.82 -6.62 -15.92
C ALA A 27 -4.26 -7.24 -14.63
N SER A 28 -4.07 -8.57 -14.57
CA SER A 28 -3.53 -9.22 -13.38
C SER A 28 -2.00 -9.15 -13.41
N VAL A 29 -1.37 -8.48 -12.43
CA VAL A 29 -0.15 -8.99 -11.74
C VAL A 29 0.37 -8.03 -10.65
N GLU A 30 0.01 -6.74 -10.62
CA GLU A 30 0.39 -5.87 -9.49
C GLU A 30 -0.77 -5.68 -8.51
N GLU A 31 -1.16 -6.77 -7.84
CA GLU A 31 -1.96 -6.66 -6.62
C GLU A 31 -1.06 -6.07 -5.54
N ASN A 32 -1.21 -4.78 -5.24
CA ASN A 32 -0.67 -4.15 -4.03
C ASN A 32 -1.43 -4.72 -2.82
N ALA A 33 -1.21 -5.99 -2.51
CA ALA A 33 -1.84 -6.67 -1.38
C ALA A 33 -1.37 -6.03 -0.06
N ASN A 34 -2.29 -5.84 0.88
CA ASN A 34 -1.95 -5.35 2.21
C ASN A 34 -1.48 -6.54 3.08
N PRO A 35 -0.16 -6.70 3.33
CA PRO A 35 0.36 -7.87 4.02
C PRO A 35 -0.12 -7.97 5.47
N GLU A 36 -0.38 -6.82 6.10
CA GLU A 36 -0.87 -6.76 7.48
C GLU A 36 -2.33 -7.23 7.57
N LEU A 37 -3.12 -7.03 6.51
CA LEU A 37 -4.50 -7.51 6.41
C LEU A 37 -4.56 -9.01 6.13
N GLU A 38 -3.68 -9.53 5.27
CA GLU A 38 -3.54 -10.97 5.08
C GLU A 38 -3.15 -11.67 6.39
N MET A 39 -2.20 -11.09 7.12
CA MET A 39 -1.80 -11.57 8.44
C MET A 39 -2.97 -11.55 9.44
N TYR A 40 -3.86 -10.55 9.38
CA TYR A 40 -5.07 -10.52 10.19
C TYR A 40 -5.98 -11.73 9.89
N PHE A 41 -6.25 -12.03 8.62
CA PHE A 41 -7.09 -13.17 8.24
C PHE A 41 -6.45 -14.50 8.62
N LEU A 42 -5.14 -14.62 8.49
CA LEU A 42 -4.40 -15.78 8.96
C LEU A 42 -4.56 -15.98 10.46
N GLN A 43 -4.31 -14.95 11.28
CA GLN A 43 -4.50 -15.00 12.73
C GLN A 43 -5.95 -15.28 13.14
N LYS A 44 -6.92 -14.78 12.38
CA LYS A 44 -8.34 -15.04 12.60
C LYS A 44 -8.66 -16.52 12.36
N SER A 45 -8.08 -17.13 11.32
CA SER A 45 -8.24 -18.56 11.01
C SER A 45 -7.59 -19.47 12.07
N GLU A 46 -6.51 -19.02 12.69
CA GLU A 46 -5.82 -19.71 13.79
C GLU A 46 -6.51 -19.56 15.15
N GLY A 47 -7.58 -18.76 15.23
CA GLY A 47 -8.34 -18.56 16.47
C GLY A 47 -7.67 -17.61 17.47
N ALA A 48 -6.88 -16.65 16.99
CA ALA A 48 -6.23 -15.66 17.84
C ALA A 48 -7.25 -14.85 18.68
N PRO A 49 -6.88 -14.40 19.89
CA PRO A 49 -7.78 -13.64 20.75
C PRO A 49 -8.09 -12.26 20.14
N SER A 50 -9.29 -11.75 20.41
CA SER A 50 -9.81 -10.49 19.87
C SER A 50 -8.89 -9.28 20.10
N SER A 51 -8.12 -9.26 21.20
CA SER A 51 -7.17 -8.19 21.50
C SER A 51 -5.93 -8.19 20.60
N VAL A 52 -5.50 -9.36 20.11
CA VAL A 52 -4.41 -9.51 19.13
C VAL A 52 -4.92 -9.16 17.74
N LEU A 53 -6.10 -9.67 17.38
CA LEU A 53 -6.76 -9.36 16.11
C LEU A 53 -7.00 -7.86 15.93
N LEU A 54 -7.45 -7.16 16.97
CA LEU A 54 -7.67 -5.72 16.92
C LEU A 54 -6.36 -4.94 16.69
N LYS A 55 -5.27 -5.35 17.33
CA LYS A 55 -3.94 -4.73 17.13
C LYS A 55 -3.42 -4.97 15.72
N GLN A 56 -3.62 -6.17 15.19
CA GLN A 56 -3.21 -6.51 13.84
C GLN A 56 -4.03 -5.74 12.80
N LEU A 57 -5.35 -5.65 12.99
CA LEU A 57 -6.23 -4.86 12.15
C LEU A 57 -5.88 -3.37 12.18
N LEU A 58 -5.46 -2.85 13.34
CA LEU A 58 -4.96 -1.47 13.47
C LEU A 58 -3.68 -1.23 12.66
N LYS A 59 -2.75 -2.20 12.63
CA LYS A 59 -1.57 -2.11 11.75
C LYS A 59 -1.96 -2.13 10.27
N ALA A 60 -2.90 -3.00 9.90
CA ALA A 60 -3.44 -3.04 8.55
C ALA A 60 -4.07 -1.69 8.15
N ALA A 61 -4.83 -1.06 9.05
CA ALA A 61 -5.40 0.27 8.83
C ALA A 61 -4.33 1.36 8.70
N VAL A 62 -3.21 1.28 9.42
CA VAL A 62 -2.08 2.20 9.28
C VAL A 62 -1.42 2.05 7.91
N CYS A 63 -1.10 0.81 7.51
CA CYS A 63 -0.49 0.51 6.21
C CYS A 63 -1.40 0.95 5.05
N PHE A 64 -2.69 0.63 5.14
CA PHE A 64 -3.72 1.08 4.21
C PHE A 64 -3.71 2.59 4.03
N ARG A 65 -3.72 3.33 5.14
CA ARG A 65 -3.78 4.79 5.14
C ARG A 65 -2.53 5.42 4.54
N GLU A 66 -1.34 4.88 4.82
CA GLU A 66 -0.10 5.33 4.20
C GLU A 66 -0.10 5.11 2.68
N ARG A 67 -0.63 3.97 2.22
CA ARG A 67 -0.79 3.66 0.81
C ARG A 67 -1.80 4.60 0.12
N VAL A 68 -2.95 4.86 0.73
CA VAL A 68 -3.96 5.80 0.19
C VAL A 68 -3.37 7.19 0.01
N VAL A 69 -2.67 7.73 1.02
CA VAL A 69 -2.04 9.06 0.92
C VAL A 69 -0.99 9.11 -0.18
N LYS A 70 -0.27 8.00 -0.43
CA LYS A 70 0.66 7.91 -1.55
C LYS A 70 -0.08 7.90 -2.88
N LEU A 71 -1.12 7.08 -2.99
CA LEU A 71 -1.95 6.96 -4.19
C LEU A 71 -2.62 8.28 -4.57
N GLU A 72 -3.15 9.03 -3.60
CA GLU A 72 -3.76 10.35 -3.83
C GLU A 72 -2.76 11.35 -4.44
N LYS A 73 -1.52 11.36 -3.95
CA LYS A 73 -0.45 12.19 -4.51
C LYS A 73 -0.07 11.76 -5.91
N ASP A 74 0.05 10.45 -6.12
CA ASP A 74 0.38 9.89 -7.43
C ASP A 74 -0.74 10.22 -8.44
N MET A 75 -2.00 10.14 -8.04
CA MET A 75 -3.16 10.52 -8.86
C MET A 75 -3.20 12.01 -9.22
N GLU A 76 -2.85 12.91 -8.30
CA GLU A 76 -2.77 14.34 -8.59
C GLU A 76 -1.71 14.63 -9.67
N ILE A 77 -0.51 14.05 -9.51
CA ILE A 77 0.58 14.21 -10.48
C ILE A 77 0.22 13.58 -11.82
N LEU A 78 -0.30 12.35 -11.80
CA LEU A 78 -0.63 11.61 -13.01
C LEU A 78 -1.86 12.16 -13.73
N GLY A 79 -2.76 12.84 -13.01
CA GLY A 79 -3.89 13.55 -13.62
C GLY A 79 -3.42 14.64 -14.58
N VAL A 80 -2.44 15.45 -14.16
CA VAL A 80 -1.83 16.47 -15.04
C VAL A 80 -1.13 15.80 -16.23
N LEU A 81 -0.36 14.74 -15.98
CA LEU A 81 0.35 14.02 -17.04
C LEU A 81 -0.61 13.33 -18.04
N TYR A 82 -1.81 12.95 -17.59
CA TYR A 82 -2.87 12.41 -18.43
C TYR A 82 -3.50 13.47 -19.32
N GLU A 83 -3.79 14.66 -18.77
CA GLU A 83 -4.29 15.79 -19.54
C GLU A 83 -3.29 16.21 -20.64
N ASP A 84 -2.00 16.20 -20.32
CA ASP A 84 -0.89 16.45 -21.25
C ASP A 84 -0.65 15.29 -22.24
N ARG A 85 -1.44 14.20 -22.18
CA ARG A 85 -1.31 12.98 -22.98
C ARG A 85 0.08 12.33 -22.92
N MET A 86 0.79 12.51 -21.82
CA MET A 86 2.12 11.93 -21.60
C MET A 86 2.06 10.52 -21.00
N ILE A 87 0.88 10.05 -20.57
CA ILE A 87 0.67 8.68 -20.06
C ILE A 87 -0.40 7.94 -20.88
N SER A 88 -0.27 6.60 -20.89
CA SER A 88 -1.25 5.72 -21.54
C SER A 88 -2.58 5.71 -20.78
N GLU A 89 -3.69 5.62 -21.52
CA GLU A 89 -5.03 5.42 -20.96
C GLU A 89 -5.11 4.15 -20.11
N GLU A 90 -4.46 3.07 -20.52
CA GLU A 90 -4.40 1.82 -19.76
C GLU A 90 -3.74 2.00 -18.38
N HIS A 91 -2.75 2.90 -18.28
CA HIS A 91 -2.08 3.19 -17.01
C HIS A 91 -2.98 4.01 -16.09
N TRP A 92 -3.68 5.00 -16.63
CA TRP A 92 -4.65 5.79 -15.90
C TRP A 92 -5.83 4.94 -15.40
N GLU A 93 -6.38 4.07 -16.25
CA GLU A 93 -7.42 3.12 -15.86
C GLU A 93 -6.97 2.21 -14.73
N ARG A 94 -5.74 1.70 -14.77
CA ARG A 94 -5.18 0.85 -13.70
C ARG A 94 -5.15 1.55 -12.35
N ILE A 95 -4.70 2.81 -12.31
CA ILE A 95 -4.62 3.58 -11.06
C ILE A 95 -6.02 3.89 -10.54
N ASN A 96 -6.96 4.20 -11.43
CA ASN A 96 -8.36 4.39 -11.07
C ASN A 96 -9.00 3.09 -10.52
N GLU A 97 -8.65 1.93 -11.08
CA GLU A 97 -9.05 0.63 -10.54
C GLU A 97 -8.42 0.38 -9.16
N GLU A 98 -7.13 0.71 -8.97
CA GLU A 98 -6.45 0.60 -7.67
C GLU A 98 -7.11 1.49 -6.60
N SER A 99 -7.52 2.71 -6.97
CA SER A 99 -8.28 3.61 -6.09
C SER A 99 -9.61 2.99 -5.66
N LYS A 100 -10.33 2.34 -6.58
CA LYS A 100 -11.59 1.63 -6.24
C LYS A 100 -11.33 0.42 -5.35
N ASN A 101 -10.26 -0.32 -5.58
CA ASN A 101 -9.87 -1.45 -4.73
C ASN A 101 -9.54 -0.98 -3.30
N CYS A 102 -8.94 0.20 -3.14
CA CYS A 102 -8.72 0.80 -1.82
C CYS A 102 -10.05 1.10 -1.09
N GLU A 103 -11.10 1.52 -1.80
CA GLU A 103 -12.42 1.72 -1.18
C GLU A 103 -13.03 0.40 -0.68
N VAL A 104 -12.90 -0.67 -1.45
CA VAL A 104 -13.33 -2.02 -1.03
C VAL A 104 -12.56 -2.48 0.20
N GLU A 105 -11.24 -2.30 0.23
CA GLU A 105 -10.41 -2.67 1.37
C GLU A 105 -10.77 -1.86 2.61
N LYS A 106 -11.06 -0.56 2.46
CA LYS A 106 -11.55 0.30 3.56
C LYS A 106 -12.80 -0.29 4.20
N ILE A 107 -13.80 -0.60 3.39
CA ILE A 107 -15.07 -1.19 3.85
C ILE A 107 -14.82 -2.52 4.55
N CYS A 108 -13.90 -3.34 4.03
CA CYS A 108 -13.51 -4.60 4.65
C CYS A 108 -12.93 -4.36 6.06
N ILE A 109 -11.98 -3.44 6.22
CA ILE A 109 -11.38 -3.11 7.52
C ILE A 109 -12.43 -2.56 8.50
N GLU A 110 -13.34 -1.70 8.06
CA GLU A 110 -14.42 -1.14 8.90
C GLU A 110 -15.39 -2.22 9.38
N SER A 111 -15.80 -3.10 8.47
CA SER A 111 -16.69 -4.21 8.81
C SER A 111 -16.05 -5.17 9.81
N GLU A 112 -14.78 -5.52 9.62
CA GLU A 112 -14.04 -6.39 10.55
C GLU A 112 -13.80 -5.72 11.91
N ALA A 113 -13.52 -4.42 11.93
CA ALA A 113 -13.41 -3.66 13.17
C ALA A 113 -14.72 -3.64 13.95
N ASN A 114 -15.85 -3.46 13.25
CA ASN A 114 -17.19 -3.50 13.84
C ASN A 114 -17.56 -4.89 14.39
N ILE A 115 -17.11 -5.97 13.75
CA ILE A 115 -17.31 -7.34 14.24
C ILE A 115 -16.58 -7.56 15.56
N ILE A 116 -15.34 -7.07 15.68
CA ILE A 116 -14.54 -7.23 16.91
C ILE A 116 -15.06 -6.34 18.04
N LYS A 117 -15.38 -5.08 17.71
CA LYS A 117 -15.88 -4.09 18.66
C LYS A 117 -16.96 -3.25 17.97
N HIS A 118 -18.20 -3.41 18.43
CA HIS A 118 -19.35 -2.75 17.83
C HIS A 118 -19.16 -1.21 17.76
N GLY A 119 -19.29 -0.65 16.56
CA GLY A 119 -19.14 0.79 16.30
C GLY A 119 -17.69 1.29 16.21
N TYR A 120 -16.68 0.40 16.27
CA TYR A 120 -15.27 0.81 16.18
C TYR A 120 -14.76 1.01 14.75
N GLY A 121 -15.57 0.73 13.72
CA GLY A 121 -15.21 0.88 12.31
C GLY A 121 -14.77 2.29 11.94
N GLU A 122 -15.45 3.33 12.42
CA GLU A 122 -15.06 4.73 12.13
C GLU A 122 -13.85 5.19 12.97
N ASP A 123 -13.70 4.63 14.17
CA ASP A 123 -12.66 5.04 15.11
C ASP A 123 -11.32 4.38 14.81
N ILE A 124 -11.29 3.22 14.15
CA ILE A 124 -10.04 2.52 13.80
C ILE A 124 -9.12 3.38 12.93
N PHE A 125 -9.68 4.14 11.98
CA PHE A 125 -8.90 5.03 11.13
C PHE A 125 -8.47 6.30 11.86
N LYS A 126 -9.26 6.79 12.82
CA LYS A 126 -8.84 7.88 13.71
C LYS A 126 -7.67 7.44 14.58
N ASP A 127 -7.65 6.20 15.06
CA ASP A 127 -6.55 5.68 15.86
C ASP A 127 -5.32 5.34 15.02
N ALA A 128 -5.51 4.78 13.82
CA ALA A 128 -4.45 4.65 12.83
C ALA A 128 -3.82 6.01 12.49
N SER A 129 -4.63 7.08 12.49
CA SER A 129 -4.15 8.44 12.22
C SER A 129 -3.04 8.89 13.17
N LYS A 130 -3.21 8.58 14.45
CA LYS A 130 -2.30 8.93 15.54
C LYS A 130 -0.99 8.14 15.47
N ILE A 131 -1.03 6.90 14.98
CA ILE A 131 0.12 6.00 14.97
C ILE A 131 1.11 6.31 13.83
N SER A 132 0.65 6.66 12.63
CA SER A 132 1.60 6.93 11.53
C SER A 132 2.39 8.25 11.70
N THR A 133 1.86 9.20 12.47
CA THR A 133 2.61 10.43 12.83
C THR A 133 3.74 10.16 13.81
N THR A 134 3.71 9.01 14.51
CA THR A 134 4.75 8.61 15.45
C THR A 134 5.81 7.71 14.82
N SER A 135 5.49 6.92 13.79
CA SER A 135 6.47 6.10 13.04
C SER A 135 7.41 6.97 12.20
N THR A 136 6.88 7.98 11.49
CA THR A 136 7.67 8.97 10.72
C THR A 136 8.66 9.75 11.60
N LYS A 137 8.33 10.00 12.88
CA LYS A 137 9.23 10.64 13.85
C LYS A 137 10.35 9.72 14.36
N LYS A 138 10.27 8.39 14.18
CA LYS A 138 11.34 7.44 14.53
C LYS A 138 12.35 7.21 13.40
N ALA A 139 12.06 7.64 12.17
CA ALA A 139 13.05 7.75 11.09
C ALA A 139 13.93 9.00 11.25
N LYS A 140 14.33 9.32 12.50
CA LYS A 140 15.12 10.50 12.84
C LYS A 140 16.61 10.22 12.63
N GLY A 141 17.04 10.39 11.38
CA GLY A 141 18.37 10.90 11.01
C GLY A 141 19.50 9.88 10.81
N PRO A 142 20.48 10.19 9.94
CA PRO A 142 21.74 9.45 9.79
C PRO A 142 22.67 9.72 10.99
N GLY A 143 22.16 9.53 12.21
CA GLY A 143 22.89 9.80 13.45
C GLY A 143 23.91 8.72 13.83
N ASP A 144 23.77 7.51 13.28
CA ASP A 144 24.63 6.38 13.64
C ASP A 144 25.85 6.21 12.71
N ASN A 145 25.85 6.90 11.55
CA ASN A 145 27.03 6.90 10.67
C ASN A 145 28.18 7.72 11.29
N ASN A 146 27.88 8.81 12.01
CA ASN A 146 28.92 9.68 12.57
C ASN A 146 29.77 9.00 13.65
N THR A 147 29.20 8.08 14.44
CA THR A 147 29.94 7.36 15.49
C THR A 147 30.96 6.38 14.89
N LEU A 148 30.58 5.70 13.81
CA LEU A 148 31.43 4.76 13.07
C LEU A 148 32.53 5.50 12.29
N TYR A 149 32.19 6.64 11.67
CA TYR A 149 33.17 7.51 11.00
C TYR A 149 34.17 8.13 12.00
N GLN A 150 33.71 8.57 13.17
CA GLN A 150 34.58 9.11 14.22
C GLN A 150 35.55 8.05 14.75
N LYS A 151 35.07 6.84 15.03
CA LYS A 151 35.94 5.72 15.46
C LYS A 151 36.97 5.35 14.39
N LYS A 152 36.58 5.29 13.11
CA LYS A 152 37.54 5.04 12.02
C LYS A 152 38.57 6.15 11.89
N LYS A 153 38.17 7.41 12.06
CA LYS A 153 39.06 8.57 12.03
C LYS A 153 40.09 8.51 13.17
N GLU A 154 39.67 8.25 14.39
CA GLU A 154 40.56 8.15 15.55
C GLU A 154 41.60 7.03 15.40
N VAL A 155 41.19 5.87 14.88
CA VAL A 155 42.12 4.76 14.62
C VAL A 155 43.17 5.14 13.57
N LEU A 156 42.75 5.82 12.50
CA LEU A 156 43.67 6.28 11.45
C LEU A 156 44.62 7.35 11.97
N GLU A 157 44.16 8.28 12.82
CA GLU A 157 45.01 9.30 13.44
C GLU A 157 46.05 8.67 14.38
N LEU A 158 45.67 7.67 15.17
CA LEU A 158 46.59 6.91 16.02
C LEU A 158 47.63 6.14 15.19
N GLU A 159 47.23 5.54 14.08
CA GLU A 159 48.16 4.83 13.19
C GLU A 159 49.12 5.78 12.48
N LEU A 160 48.64 6.97 12.09
CA LEU A 160 49.46 8.02 11.49
C LEU A 160 50.49 8.56 12.51
N LEU A 161 50.07 8.84 13.74
CA LEU A 161 50.96 9.26 14.83
C LEU A 161 52.01 8.19 15.17
N ARG A 162 51.61 6.91 15.19
CA ARG A 162 52.53 5.77 15.34
C ARG A 162 53.56 5.72 14.21
N LYS A 163 53.15 5.96 12.96
CA LYS A 163 54.07 5.97 11.80
C LYS A 163 54.99 7.19 11.79
N LEU A 164 54.56 8.32 12.35
CA LEU A 164 55.35 9.53 12.48
C LEU A 164 56.33 9.51 13.67
N GLY A 165 56.36 8.44 14.47
CA GLY A 165 57.29 8.29 15.59
C GLY A 165 57.06 9.26 16.75
N VAL A 166 55.92 9.97 16.75
CA VAL A 166 55.51 10.85 17.85
C VAL A 166 54.77 9.98 18.87
N SER A 167 55.53 9.19 19.64
CA SER A 167 54.98 8.60 20.86
C SER A 167 54.97 9.66 21.95
N LYS A 168 53.80 9.89 22.55
CA LYS A 168 53.76 10.42 23.92
C LYS A 168 54.18 9.32 24.89
#